data_AF-A0A1I5GC49-F1
#
_entry.id   AF-A0A1I5GC49-F1
#
_cell.length_a   1.000
_cell.length_b   1.000
_cell.length_c   1.000
_cell.angle_alpha   90.00
_cell.angle_beta   90.00
_cell.angle_gamma   90.00
#
_symmetry.space_group_name_H-M   'P 1'
#
loop_
_entity.id
_entity.type
_entity.pdbx_description
1 polymer ?
#
loop_
_entity_poly.entity_id
_entity_poly.type
_entity_poly.pdbx_seq_one_letter_code
_entity_poly.pdbx_strand_id
1 'polypeptide(L)'
;MKNLKTVIALLLLSQTICTAQTQFKNCADNTLLQNVIVNNAATKEWIGNTNEQGMLTIPANVSEIEASHPTFGLLTMANATGTICTDESGDVLAELVIETGAHVTKTLLEALDHSFATYKKANKGKKHYQIDFKLTEQQQPLETFTGILALGNVFNSSFNNYTIKWTEAIKDNKSFNKLPRYQYIAHVSEIFFAEKKNFDKLKKQIQSSTVQRIGNQYYISEKGSNEFITIDADPKTKLVTAYVNTQLLTDKKQYAFEKNDRQTMGKVAMNFVTAADDYFVDDLSVEAKFLIDQKNYETESFIKQKKMTKDQEKKLEGKGVVGFAMDYVKQLDAYLNSLK
;
A
#
# COMPACT_ATOMS: atom_id res chain seq x y z
N MET A 1 22.96 -51.96 -13.96
CA MET A 1 23.02 -50.55 -13.47
C MET A 1 22.96 -49.52 -14.62
N LYS A 2 22.11 -49.70 -15.64
CA LYS A 2 21.97 -48.71 -16.75
C LYS A 2 20.79 -47.75 -16.59
N ASN A 3 19.89 -48.00 -15.64
CA ASN A 3 18.67 -47.20 -15.46
C ASN A 3 18.75 -46.18 -14.30
N LEU A 4 19.80 -46.21 -13.48
CA LEU A 4 19.91 -45.29 -12.33
C LEU A 4 20.46 -43.90 -12.71
N LYS A 5 21.31 -43.81 -13.75
CA LYS A 5 21.86 -42.54 -14.23
C LYS A 5 20.82 -41.69 -14.97
N THR A 6 19.89 -42.33 -15.67
CA THR A 6 18.83 -41.65 -16.43
C THR A 6 17.75 -41.06 -15.52
N VAL A 7 17.46 -41.70 -14.38
CA VAL A 7 16.51 -41.20 -13.38
C VAL A 7 17.07 -39.99 -12.62
N ILE A 8 18.38 -39.94 -12.36
CA ILE A 8 19.03 -38.79 -11.72
C ILE A 8 19.09 -37.58 -12.66
N ALA A 9 19.31 -37.80 -13.97
CA ALA A 9 19.27 -36.72 -14.97
C ALA A 9 17.85 -36.18 -15.21
N LEU A 10 16.80 -37.00 -15.06
CA LEU A 10 15.40 -36.56 -15.14
C LEU A 10 14.93 -35.81 -13.88
N LEU A 11 15.50 -36.12 -12.70
CA LEU A 11 15.21 -35.40 -11.44
C LEU A 11 15.93 -34.05 -11.35
N LEU A 12 17.02 -33.84 -12.11
CA LEU A 12 17.68 -32.52 -12.25
C LEU A 12 16.98 -31.57 -13.22
N LEU A 13 15.96 -32.06 -13.94
CA LEU A 13 15.05 -31.28 -14.79
C LEU A 13 13.74 -30.94 -14.06
N SER A 14 13.65 -31.16 -12.74
CA SER A 14 12.63 -30.51 -11.92
C SER A 14 12.89 -29.01 -11.98
N GLN A 15 12.15 -28.37 -12.86
CA GLN A 15 12.15 -26.97 -13.17
C GLN A 15 12.12 -26.15 -11.87
N THR A 16 13.29 -25.72 -11.40
CA THR A 16 13.36 -24.45 -10.69
C THR A 16 12.94 -23.42 -11.71
N ILE A 17 11.69 -22.96 -11.62
CA ILE A 17 11.28 -21.70 -12.21
C ILE A 17 12.24 -20.68 -11.58
N CYS A 18 13.37 -20.42 -12.26
CA CYS A 18 14.23 -19.31 -11.93
C CYS A 18 13.41 -18.09 -12.30
N THR A 19 12.57 -17.64 -11.38
CA THR A 19 11.97 -16.32 -11.47
C THR A 19 13.14 -15.36 -11.52
N ALA A 20 13.41 -14.79 -12.70
CA ALA A 20 14.50 -13.86 -12.86
C ALA A 20 14.27 -12.70 -11.88
N GLN A 21 15.16 -12.58 -10.91
CA GLN A 21 15.12 -11.51 -9.92
C GLN A 21 15.98 -10.36 -10.41
N THR A 22 15.50 -9.14 -10.21
CA THR A 22 16.21 -7.92 -10.55
C THR A 22 16.79 -7.31 -9.27
N GLN A 23 18.09 -6.97 -9.30
CA GLN A 23 18.81 -6.35 -8.19
C GLN A 23 18.94 -4.84 -8.39
N PHE A 24 18.56 -4.04 -7.40
CA PHE A 24 18.82 -2.61 -7.36
C PHE A 24 20.02 -2.32 -6.46
N LYS A 25 21.01 -1.61 -6.99
CA LYS A 25 22.17 -1.18 -6.22
C LYS A 25 22.68 0.18 -6.71
N ASN A 26 23.31 0.91 -5.80
CA ASN A 26 24.17 2.04 -6.16
C ASN A 26 25.51 1.46 -6.61
N CYS A 27 25.87 1.57 -7.89
CA CYS A 27 27.09 0.93 -8.40
C CYS A 27 28.36 1.71 -8.03
N ALA A 28 28.25 2.99 -7.67
CA ALA A 28 29.37 3.85 -7.29
C ALA A 28 30.02 3.40 -5.97
N ASP A 29 29.20 2.97 -5.01
CA ASP A 29 29.65 2.50 -3.69
C ASP A 29 29.30 1.02 -3.43
N ASN A 30 28.71 0.35 -4.43
CA ASN A 30 28.23 -1.03 -4.39
C ASN A 30 27.23 -1.30 -3.24
N THR A 31 26.47 -0.27 -2.83
CA THR A 31 25.44 -0.39 -1.80
C THR A 31 24.17 -0.99 -2.38
N LEU A 32 23.65 -2.05 -1.75
CA LEU A 32 22.37 -2.65 -2.10
C LEU A 32 21.23 -1.72 -1.68
N LEU A 33 20.30 -1.46 -2.59
CA LEU A 33 19.20 -0.54 -2.33
C LEU A 33 17.97 -1.31 -1.88
N GLN A 34 17.75 -1.29 -0.58
CA GLN A 34 16.59 -1.93 0.05
C GLN A 34 15.36 -1.04 -0.06
N ASN A 35 14.19 -1.67 -0.12
CA ASN A 35 12.89 -1.02 -0.08
C ASN A 35 12.66 0.04 -1.18
N VAL A 36 13.32 -0.12 -2.33
CA VAL A 36 13.00 0.62 -3.57
C VAL A 36 11.57 0.26 -3.96
N ILE A 37 10.70 1.25 -4.09
CA ILE A 37 9.31 1.05 -4.50
C ILE A 37 9.30 0.85 -6.01
N VAL A 38 8.77 -0.26 -6.50
CA VAL A 38 8.70 -0.57 -7.93
C VAL A 38 7.25 -0.73 -8.36
N ASN A 39 6.85 0.05 -9.35
CA ASN A 39 5.54 -0.01 -9.99
C ASN A 39 5.69 -0.38 -11.47
N ASN A 40 4.63 -0.93 -12.07
CA ASN A 40 4.50 -1.02 -13.51
C ASN A 40 4.37 0.39 -14.09
N ALA A 41 5.26 0.78 -15.01
CA ALA A 41 5.28 2.15 -15.51
C ALA A 41 3.99 2.54 -16.26
N ALA A 42 3.36 1.57 -16.94
CA ALA A 42 2.17 1.79 -17.76
C ALA A 42 0.88 1.81 -16.94
N THR A 43 0.70 0.86 -16.01
CA THR A 43 -0.54 0.75 -15.21
C THR A 43 -0.46 1.48 -13.88
N LYS A 44 0.75 1.85 -13.44
CA LYS A 44 1.06 2.36 -12.09
C LYS A 44 0.76 1.38 -10.96
N GLU A 45 0.43 0.12 -11.29
CA GLU A 45 0.20 -0.94 -10.32
C GLU A 45 1.49 -1.27 -9.57
N TRP A 46 1.38 -1.53 -8.27
CA TRP A 46 2.51 -1.88 -7.43
C TRP A 46 3.01 -3.29 -7.74
N ILE A 47 4.30 -3.44 -7.97
CA ILE A 47 4.93 -4.74 -8.17
C ILE A 47 5.45 -5.27 -6.84
N GLY A 48 6.10 -4.41 -6.07
CA GLY A 48 6.68 -4.73 -4.77
C GLY A 48 7.74 -3.72 -4.37
N ASN A 49 8.38 -4.01 -3.22
CA ASN A 49 9.57 -3.28 -2.81
C ASN A 49 10.77 -4.23 -2.78
N THR A 50 11.98 -3.72 -3.03
CA THR A 50 13.20 -4.55 -2.95
C THR A 50 13.48 -5.03 -1.53
N ASN A 51 14.00 -6.23 -1.40
CA ASN A 51 14.34 -6.82 -0.11
C ASN A 51 15.69 -6.33 0.44
N GLU A 52 16.17 -6.96 1.52
CA GLU A 52 17.46 -6.64 2.17
C GLU A 52 18.68 -6.76 1.23
N GLN A 53 18.57 -7.57 0.16
CA GLN A 53 19.61 -7.77 -0.84
C GLN A 53 19.40 -6.89 -2.08
N GLY A 54 18.46 -5.95 -2.03
CA GLY A 54 18.06 -5.11 -3.16
C GLY A 54 17.31 -5.86 -4.26
N MET A 55 16.79 -7.05 -3.97
CA MET A 55 16.18 -7.93 -4.97
C MET A 55 14.66 -7.78 -5.01
N LEU A 56 14.09 -7.81 -6.22
CA LEU A 56 12.65 -7.95 -6.45
C LEU A 56 12.40 -8.86 -7.66
N THR A 57 11.37 -9.70 -7.59
CA THR A 57 10.90 -10.46 -8.76
C THR A 57 9.91 -9.62 -9.54
N ILE A 58 10.23 -9.30 -10.79
CA ILE A 58 9.38 -8.50 -11.67
C ILE A 58 8.68 -9.44 -12.66
N PRO A 59 7.34 -9.38 -12.79
CA PRO A 59 6.61 -10.23 -13.74
C PRO A 59 7.10 -10.01 -15.18
N ALA A 60 7.27 -11.09 -15.94
CA ALA A 60 7.81 -11.04 -17.30
C ALA A 60 6.92 -10.28 -18.31
N ASN A 61 5.63 -10.09 -17.99
CA ASN A 61 4.69 -9.31 -18.78
C ASN A 61 4.82 -7.78 -18.56
N VAL A 62 5.64 -7.33 -17.61
CA VAL A 62 5.93 -5.91 -17.40
C VAL A 62 7.12 -5.53 -18.27
N SER A 63 6.92 -4.62 -19.23
CA SER A 63 7.98 -4.17 -20.14
C SER A 63 8.82 -3.03 -19.58
N GLU A 64 8.23 -2.19 -18.73
CA GLU A 64 8.85 -0.98 -18.19
C GLU A 64 8.39 -0.79 -16.74
N ILE A 65 9.30 -0.34 -15.90
CA ILE A 65 9.07 -0.11 -14.48
C ILE A 65 9.35 1.34 -14.10
N GLU A 66 8.64 1.79 -13.08
CA GLU A 66 8.90 3.04 -12.37
C GLU A 66 9.42 2.69 -10.97
N ALA A 67 10.65 3.12 -10.66
CA ALA A 67 11.33 2.86 -9.39
C ALA A 67 11.50 4.16 -8.61
N SER A 68 11.22 4.16 -7.30
CA SER A 68 11.40 5.33 -6.42
C SER A 68 12.21 5.01 -5.16
N HIS A 69 13.17 5.88 -4.84
CA HIS A 69 14.01 5.78 -3.64
C HIS A 69 14.68 7.14 -3.30
N PRO A 70 14.92 7.48 -2.01
CA PRO A 70 15.60 8.73 -1.62
C PRO A 70 16.97 8.97 -2.29
N THR A 71 17.69 7.91 -2.64
CA THR A 71 19.03 8.00 -3.28
C THR A 71 18.99 8.59 -4.68
N PHE A 72 17.94 8.33 -5.45
CA PHE A 72 17.90 8.65 -6.88
C PHE A 72 16.60 9.33 -7.34
N GLY A 73 15.61 9.48 -6.46
CA GLY A 73 14.30 10.02 -6.82
C GLY A 73 13.45 8.99 -7.55
N LEU A 74 12.83 9.40 -8.65
CA LEU A 74 11.99 8.57 -9.52
C LEU A 74 12.73 8.25 -10.81
N LEU A 75 12.83 6.96 -11.17
CA LEU A 75 13.40 6.49 -12.42
C LEU A 75 12.38 5.66 -13.19
N THR A 76 12.31 5.87 -14.50
CA THR A 76 11.56 5.00 -15.41
C THR A 76 12.56 4.27 -16.29
N MET A 77 12.43 2.95 -16.40
CA MET A 77 13.39 2.13 -17.16
C MET A 77 12.75 0.83 -17.66
N ALA A 78 13.29 0.31 -18.76
CA ALA A 78 12.90 -0.99 -19.28
C ALA A 78 13.12 -2.09 -18.23
N ASN A 79 12.20 -3.05 -18.18
CA ASN A 79 12.36 -4.22 -17.34
C ASN A 79 13.55 -5.03 -17.85
N ALA A 80 14.63 -5.05 -17.08
CA ALA A 80 15.82 -5.84 -17.34
C ALA A 80 15.98 -6.90 -16.26
N THR A 81 16.28 -8.13 -16.67
CA THR A 81 16.71 -9.19 -15.76
C THR A 81 18.19 -8.98 -15.41
N GLY A 82 18.54 -8.96 -14.13
CA GLY A 82 19.93 -8.76 -13.69
C GLY A 82 20.07 -7.60 -12.71
N THR A 83 21.09 -6.77 -12.88
CA THR A 83 21.39 -5.64 -11.97
C THR A 83 21.01 -4.31 -12.63
N ILE A 84 20.22 -3.51 -11.90
CA ILE A 84 19.93 -2.11 -12.18
C ILE A 84 20.90 -1.25 -11.37
N CYS A 85 21.76 -0.51 -12.07
CA CYS A 85 22.64 0.50 -11.51
C CYS A 85 21.95 1.87 -11.50
N THR A 86 21.79 2.46 -10.32
CA THR A 86 21.06 3.74 -10.16
C THR A 86 21.93 4.98 -10.39
N ASP A 87 23.23 4.77 -10.58
CA ASP A 87 24.26 5.77 -10.87
C ASP A 87 24.66 5.81 -12.36
N GLU A 88 24.27 4.82 -13.17
CA GLU A 88 24.71 4.67 -14.57
C GLU A 88 23.64 4.93 -15.65
N SER A 89 22.43 5.41 -15.33
CA SER A 89 21.44 5.75 -16.38
C SER A 89 21.67 7.14 -16.98
N GLY A 90 22.63 7.20 -17.90
CA GLY A 90 23.03 8.34 -18.71
C GLY A 90 22.05 8.81 -19.79
N ASP A 91 20.73 8.80 -19.55
CA ASP A 91 19.74 9.46 -20.41
C ASP A 91 18.88 10.41 -19.58
N VAL A 92 19.40 11.63 -19.41
CA VAL A 92 18.72 12.86 -18.96
C VAL A 92 17.68 12.69 -17.83
N LEU A 93 18.16 12.66 -16.59
CA LEU A 93 17.32 12.94 -15.42
C LEU A 93 16.78 14.37 -15.51
N ALA A 94 15.47 14.54 -15.67
CA ALA A 94 14.85 15.85 -15.83
C ALA A 94 15.02 16.76 -14.59
N GLU A 95 15.27 16.20 -13.39
CA GLU A 95 15.39 16.96 -12.15
C GLU A 95 16.46 16.34 -11.22
N LEU A 96 17.71 16.77 -11.38
CA LEU A 96 18.90 16.22 -10.69
C LEU A 96 19.27 16.96 -9.39
N VAL A 97 18.40 17.82 -8.86
CA VAL A 97 18.69 18.59 -7.63
C VAL A 97 18.00 17.94 -6.45
N ILE A 98 18.78 17.27 -5.60
CA ILE A 98 18.34 16.84 -4.27
C ILE A 98 18.51 18.02 -3.32
N GLU A 99 17.42 18.73 -3.07
CA GLU A 99 17.37 19.83 -2.09
C GLU A 99 17.31 19.25 -0.67
N THR A 100 18.12 19.82 0.24
CA THR A 100 18.17 19.38 1.65
C THR A 100 18.26 20.57 2.61
N GLY A 101 17.96 20.33 3.88
CA GLY A 101 18.11 21.30 4.96
C GLY A 101 16.79 21.86 5.49
N ALA A 102 16.88 22.69 6.53
CA ALA A 102 15.72 23.14 7.31
C ALA A 102 14.63 23.87 6.50
N HIS A 103 15.02 24.53 5.40
CA HIS A 103 14.08 25.21 4.51
C HIS A 103 13.16 24.21 3.80
N VAL A 104 13.67 23.04 3.40
CA VAL A 104 12.89 21.97 2.74
C VAL A 104 11.82 21.43 3.69
N THR A 105 12.22 21.11 4.92
CA THR A 105 11.29 20.67 5.97
C THR A 105 10.23 21.73 6.23
N LYS A 106 10.61 23.02 6.30
CA LYS A 106 9.67 24.11 6.49
C LYS A 106 8.65 24.19 5.35
N THR A 107 9.09 24.17 4.11
CA THR A 107 8.19 24.22 2.93
C THR A 107 7.22 23.02 2.88
N LEU A 108 7.69 21.82 3.24
CA LEU A 108 6.83 20.64 3.34
C LEU A 108 5.76 20.82 4.43
N LEU A 109 6.15 21.30 5.62
CA LEU A 109 5.21 21.52 6.73
C LEU A 109 4.17 22.61 6.39
N GLU A 110 4.56 23.65 5.66
CA GLU A 110 3.64 24.68 5.13
C GLU A 110 2.62 24.08 4.15
N ALA A 111 3.07 23.24 3.21
CA ALA A 111 2.18 22.53 2.29
C ALA A 111 1.23 21.59 3.02
N LEU A 112 1.71 20.88 4.05
CA LEU A 112 0.88 20.01 4.89
C LEU A 112 -0.17 20.78 5.70
N ASP A 113 0.21 21.89 6.32
CA ASP A 113 -0.71 22.75 7.07
C ASP A 113 -1.78 23.35 6.15
N HIS A 114 -1.39 23.82 4.97
CA HIS A 114 -2.33 24.31 3.96
C HIS A 114 -3.28 23.21 3.50
N SER A 115 -2.76 22.02 3.19
CA SER A 115 -3.54 20.85 2.78
C SER A 115 -4.53 20.41 3.84
N PHE A 116 -4.13 20.36 5.11
CA PHE A 116 -5.03 20.01 6.20
C PHE A 116 -6.15 21.04 6.35
N ALA A 117 -5.82 22.34 6.35
CA ALA A 117 -6.83 23.40 6.43
C ALA A 117 -7.84 23.32 5.27
N THR A 118 -7.34 23.17 4.04
CA THR A 118 -8.16 23.03 2.82
C THR A 118 -9.02 21.77 2.88
N TYR A 119 -8.47 20.64 3.32
CA TYR A 119 -9.20 19.38 3.48
C TYR A 119 -10.34 19.52 4.50
N LYS A 120 -10.07 20.09 5.68
CA LYS A 120 -11.11 20.28 6.71
C LYS A 120 -12.22 21.21 6.24
N LYS A 121 -11.91 22.22 5.42
CA LYS A 121 -12.90 23.12 4.81
C LYS A 121 -13.72 22.38 3.73
N ALA A 122 -13.07 21.78 2.74
CA ALA A 122 -13.70 21.14 1.58
C ALA A 122 -14.46 19.85 1.92
N ASN A 123 -14.12 19.18 3.02
CA ASN A 123 -14.73 17.92 3.45
C ASN A 123 -15.57 18.04 4.72
N LYS A 124 -15.96 19.25 5.09
CA LYS A 124 -16.87 19.44 6.23
C LYS A 124 -18.17 18.67 5.97
N GLY A 125 -18.41 17.64 6.79
CA GLY A 125 -19.61 16.80 6.70
C GLY A 125 -19.53 15.65 5.69
N LYS A 126 -18.46 15.54 4.89
CA LYS A 126 -18.24 14.37 4.03
C LYS A 126 -17.72 13.21 4.89
N LYS A 127 -18.45 12.10 4.87
CA LYS A 127 -18.27 10.98 5.79
C LYS A 127 -18.29 9.62 5.10
N HIS A 128 -18.55 9.57 3.81
CA HIS A 128 -18.78 8.33 3.09
C HIS A 128 -17.52 7.91 2.33
N TYR A 129 -17.13 6.65 2.52
CA TYR A 129 -15.97 6.05 1.88
C TYR A 129 -16.38 4.69 1.32
N GLN A 130 -16.10 4.44 0.06
CA GLN A 130 -16.14 3.09 -0.47
C GLN A 130 -14.89 2.35 -0.03
N ILE A 131 -15.07 1.12 0.41
CA ILE A 131 -13.99 0.21 0.78
C ILE A 131 -14.07 -0.99 -0.14
N ASP A 132 -12.96 -1.29 -0.80
CA ASP A 132 -12.77 -2.50 -1.60
C ASP A 132 -11.52 -3.21 -1.09
N PHE A 133 -11.67 -4.42 -0.60
CA PHE A 133 -10.59 -5.26 -0.11
C PHE A 133 -10.54 -6.57 -0.88
N LYS A 134 -9.32 -7.06 -1.11
CA LYS A 134 -9.04 -8.30 -1.80
C LYS A 134 -7.87 -9.00 -1.14
N LEU A 135 -8.01 -10.30 -0.92
CA LEU A 135 -6.95 -11.22 -0.53
C LEU A 135 -6.78 -12.26 -1.64
N THR A 136 -5.54 -12.48 -2.05
CA THR A 136 -5.18 -13.52 -3.01
C THR A 136 -4.12 -14.45 -2.45
N GLU A 137 -4.12 -15.70 -2.92
CA GLU A 137 -3.03 -16.68 -2.73
C GLU A 137 -2.53 -17.02 -4.13
N GLN A 138 -1.24 -16.80 -4.38
CA GLN A 138 -0.64 -17.09 -5.70
C GLN A 138 -1.47 -16.50 -6.87
N GLN A 139 -1.92 -15.26 -6.72
CA GLN A 139 -2.79 -14.52 -7.66
C GLN A 139 -4.22 -15.05 -7.82
N GLN A 140 -4.60 -16.11 -7.12
CA GLN A 140 -5.98 -16.59 -7.09
C GLN A 140 -6.75 -15.83 -6.00
N PRO A 141 -7.92 -15.22 -6.30
CA PRO A 141 -8.72 -14.54 -5.31
C PRO A 141 -9.19 -15.55 -4.27
N LEU A 142 -9.02 -15.22 -3.00
CA LEU A 142 -9.48 -16.02 -1.89
C LEU A 142 -10.65 -15.35 -1.15
N GLU A 143 -10.51 -14.05 -0.93
CA GLU A 143 -11.53 -13.24 -0.28
C GLU A 143 -11.64 -11.89 -0.98
N THR A 144 -12.87 -11.40 -1.12
CA THR A 144 -13.15 -10.03 -1.52
C THR A 144 -14.20 -9.44 -0.60
N PHE A 145 -14.03 -8.18 -0.25
CA PHE A 145 -14.96 -7.42 0.55
C PHE A 145 -15.19 -6.07 -0.11
N THR A 146 -16.44 -5.69 -0.32
CA THR A 146 -16.79 -4.35 -0.80
C THR A 146 -17.89 -3.75 0.04
N GLY A 147 -17.91 -2.44 0.19
CA GLY A 147 -19.03 -1.74 0.84
C GLY A 147 -18.78 -0.26 1.05
N ILE A 148 -19.72 0.40 1.75
CA ILE A 148 -19.67 1.83 2.01
C ILE A 148 -19.61 2.08 3.52
N LEU A 149 -18.51 2.65 3.96
CA LEU A 149 -18.32 3.16 5.32
C LEU A 149 -18.84 4.59 5.42
N ALA A 150 -19.74 4.83 6.36
CA ALA A 150 -20.15 6.17 6.78
C ALA A 150 -19.51 6.49 8.13
N LEU A 151 -18.61 7.47 8.19
CA LEU A 151 -17.91 7.92 9.39
C LEU A 151 -18.78 8.85 10.25
N GLY A 152 -19.24 8.35 11.38
CA GLY A 152 -19.96 9.12 12.40
C GLY A 152 -19.05 9.58 13.54
N ASN A 153 -19.59 9.63 14.75
CA ASN A 153 -18.76 9.42 15.94
C ASN A 153 -18.52 7.90 16.11
N VAL A 154 -17.73 7.47 17.11
CA VAL A 154 -17.42 6.04 17.33
C VAL A 154 -18.69 5.16 17.43
N PHE A 155 -19.80 5.71 17.92
CA PHE A 155 -21.08 5.01 18.03
C PHE A 155 -21.96 5.06 16.77
N ASN A 156 -21.71 6.02 15.87
CA ASN A 156 -22.55 6.32 14.71
C ASN A 156 -21.84 6.03 13.38
N SER A 157 -20.70 5.36 13.40
CA SER A 157 -20.09 4.86 12.17
C SER A 157 -20.89 3.64 11.70
N SER A 158 -21.26 3.59 10.43
CA SER A 158 -22.05 2.50 9.84
C SER A 158 -21.42 1.94 8.58
N PHE A 159 -21.67 0.66 8.33
CA PHE A 159 -21.21 -0.02 7.13
C PHE A 159 -22.42 -0.52 6.34
N ASN A 160 -22.54 -0.06 5.11
CA ASN A 160 -23.75 -0.18 4.32
C ASN A 160 -23.46 -0.78 2.95
N ASN A 161 -24.45 -1.45 2.37
CA ASN A 161 -24.39 -2.02 1.02
C ASN A 161 -23.15 -2.87 0.79
N TYR A 162 -22.85 -3.76 1.74
CA TYR A 162 -21.65 -4.56 1.70
C TYR A 162 -21.85 -5.94 1.10
N THR A 163 -20.78 -6.46 0.51
CA THR A 163 -20.72 -7.81 -0.02
C THR A 163 -19.40 -8.44 0.39
N ILE A 164 -19.46 -9.69 0.86
CA ILE A 164 -18.29 -10.49 1.18
C ILE A 164 -18.37 -11.75 0.34
N LYS A 165 -17.27 -12.11 -0.32
CA LYS A 165 -17.16 -13.36 -1.05
C LYS A 165 -15.90 -14.08 -0.60
N TRP A 166 -16.06 -15.38 -0.34
CA TRP A 166 -14.97 -16.30 -0.06
C TRP A 166 -14.98 -17.42 -1.08
N THR A 167 -13.81 -17.87 -1.51
CA THR A 167 -13.69 -19.09 -2.31
C THR A 167 -13.84 -20.34 -1.43
N GLU A 168 -14.18 -21.47 -2.06
CA GLU A 168 -14.22 -22.79 -1.40
C GLU A 168 -12.88 -23.13 -0.70
N ALA A 169 -11.76 -22.65 -1.23
CA ALA A 169 -10.44 -22.84 -0.61
C ALA A 169 -10.30 -22.21 0.79
N ILE A 170 -10.81 -20.99 1.02
CA ILE A 170 -10.85 -20.38 2.38
C ILE A 170 -11.90 -21.05 3.26
N LYS A 171 -12.99 -21.45 2.62
CA LYS A 171 -14.18 -22.01 3.22
C LYS A 171 -13.93 -23.39 3.86
N ASP A 172 -13.08 -24.21 3.24
CA ASP A 172 -12.81 -25.59 3.67
C ASP A 172 -11.53 -25.73 4.52
N ASN A 173 -10.67 -24.71 4.53
CA ASN A 173 -9.36 -24.81 5.16
C ASN A 173 -9.37 -24.29 6.61
N LYS A 174 -9.15 -25.22 7.57
CA LYS A 174 -9.10 -24.96 9.02
C LYS A 174 -7.88 -24.17 9.48
N SER A 175 -6.85 -24.02 8.63
CA SER A 175 -5.62 -23.28 8.93
C SER A 175 -5.76 -21.77 8.67
N PHE A 176 -6.83 -21.31 8.02
CA PHE A 176 -7.06 -19.88 7.84
C PHE A 176 -7.86 -19.30 9.02
N ASN A 177 -7.20 -18.48 9.83
CA ASN A 177 -7.86 -17.62 10.80
C ASN A 177 -8.50 -16.43 10.05
N LYS A 178 -9.84 -16.37 10.03
CA LYS A 178 -10.57 -15.24 9.42
C LYS A 178 -10.22 -13.94 10.12
N LEU A 179 -10.03 -12.87 9.34
CA LEU A 179 -9.59 -11.59 9.87
C LEU A 179 -10.56 -11.03 10.92
N PRO A 180 -10.05 -10.46 12.03
CA PRO A 180 -10.86 -9.69 12.95
C PRO A 180 -11.65 -8.58 12.26
N ARG A 181 -12.89 -8.39 12.73
CA ARG A 181 -13.94 -7.51 12.18
C ARG A 181 -13.54 -6.05 11.92
N TYR A 182 -12.48 -5.56 12.55
CA TYR A 182 -12.00 -4.18 12.45
C TYR A 182 -10.92 -3.99 11.37
N GLN A 183 -10.38 -5.07 10.80
CA GLN A 183 -9.26 -4.96 9.87
C GLN A 183 -9.66 -4.36 8.52
N TYR A 184 -10.88 -4.62 8.03
CA TYR A 184 -11.39 -3.96 6.81
C TYR A 184 -11.55 -2.43 6.95
N ILE A 185 -11.56 -1.89 8.17
CA ILE A 185 -11.66 -0.45 8.43
C ILE A 185 -10.43 0.13 9.16
N ALA A 186 -9.45 -0.72 9.52
CA ALA A 186 -8.27 -0.29 10.27
C ALA A 186 -7.48 0.76 9.49
N HIS A 187 -7.53 0.66 8.16
CA HIS A 187 -6.83 1.53 7.23
C HIS A 187 -7.38 2.96 7.12
N VAL A 188 -8.58 3.22 7.68
CA VAL A 188 -9.16 4.57 7.65
C VAL A 188 -8.36 5.53 8.54
N SER A 189 -7.64 5.01 9.54
CA SER A 189 -6.82 5.81 10.45
C SER A 189 -5.61 6.45 9.75
N GLU A 190 -5.18 5.85 8.64
CA GLU A 190 -4.06 6.26 7.80
C GLU A 190 -4.40 7.53 6.99
N ILE A 191 -5.69 7.91 6.92
CA ILE A 191 -6.11 9.20 6.41
C ILE A 191 -5.76 10.29 7.45
N PHE A 192 -4.50 10.72 7.44
CA PHE A 192 -3.98 11.66 8.45
C PHE A 192 -4.69 13.02 8.43
N PHE A 193 -5.27 13.45 7.31
CA PHE A 193 -6.07 14.69 7.26
C PHE A 193 -7.49 14.55 7.84
N ALA A 194 -8.00 13.33 8.05
CA ALA A 194 -9.32 13.13 8.64
C ALA A 194 -9.35 13.58 10.10
N GLU A 195 -8.31 13.23 10.86
CA GLU A 195 -8.19 13.49 12.29
C GLU A 195 -6.96 14.34 12.63
N LYS A 196 -7.18 15.43 13.39
CA LYS A 196 -6.09 16.31 13.84
C LYS A 196 -4.98 15.55 14.57
N LYS A 197 -5.32 14.54 15.37
CA LYS A 197 -4.35 13.72 16.10
C LYS A 197 -3.38 13.00 15.17
N ASN A 198 -3.86 12.44 14.06
CA ASN A 198 -3.02 11.71 13.11
C ASN A 198 -2.18 12.69 12.28
N PHE A 199 -2.75 13.84 11.91
CA PHE A 199 -2.01 14.94 11.30
C PHE A 199 -0.85 15.44 12.18
N ASP A 200 -1.10 15.70 13.46
CA ASP A 200 -0.07 16.17 14.39
C ASP A 200 1.06 15.13 14.59
N LYS A 201 0.74 13.84 14.54
CA LYS A 201 1.75 12.76 14.57
C LYS A 201 2.64 12.80 13.33
N LEU A 202 2.06 12.91 12.13
CA LEU A 202 2.83 13.01 10.89
C LEU A 202 3.76 14.23 10.91
N LYS A 203 3.27 15.40 11.36
CA LYS A 203 4.11 16.59 11.49
C LYS A 203 5.31 16.36 12.41
N LYS A 204 5.09 15.77 13.58
CA LYS A 204 6.17 15.46 14.54
C LYS A 204 7.20 14.54 13.92
N GLN A 205 6.75 13.51 13.21
CA GLN A 205 7.64 12.58 12.51
C GLN A 205 8.50 13.31 11.47
N ILE A 206 7.90 14.17 10.65
CA ILE A 206 8.63 14.97 9.64
C ILE A 206 9.65 15.90 10.30
N GLN A 207 9.29 16.53 11.42
CA GLN A 207 10.18 17.42 12.16
C GLN A 207 11.40 16.71 12.76
N SER A 208 11.28 15.42 13.10
CA SER A 208 12.37 14.61 13.65
C SER A 208 13.16 13.82 12.60
N SER A 209 12.77 13.88 11.32
CA SER A 209 13.34 13.07 10.24
C SER A 209 14.27 13.89 9.32
N THR A 210 15.06 13.19 8.52
CA THR A 210 15.74 13.79 7.37
C THR A 210 14.72 14.02 6.27
N VAL A 211 14.67 15.25 5.75
CA VAL A 211 13.78 15.61 4.64
C VAL A 211 14.63 16.04 3.44
N GLN A 212 14.39 15.40 2.31
CA GLN A 212 14.98 15.73 1.02
C GLN A 212 13.87 16.06 0.03
N ARG A 213 14.12 16.90 -0.96
CA ARG A 213 13.18 17.15 -2.06
C ARG A 213 13.88 16.90 -3.40
N ILE A 214 13.19 16.17 -4.26
CA ILE A 214 13.61 15.90 -5.64
C ILE A 214 12.41 16.27 -6.50
N GLY A 215 12.54 17.35 -7.28
CA GLY A 215 11.40 17.91 -7.99
C GLY A 215 10.32 18.43 -7.05
N ASN A 216 9.10 17.93 -7.24
CA ASN A 216 7.94 18.22 -6.37
C ASN A 216 7.74 17.18 -5.26
N GLN A 217 8.57 16.14 -5.22
CA GLN A 217 8.45 15.03 -4.28
C GLN A 217 9.40 15.21 -3.10
N TYR A 218 8.86 15.08 -1.89
CA TYR A 218 9.61 15.09 -0.65
C TYR A 218 9.82 13.67 -0.17
N TYR A 219 11.05 13.35 0.21
CA TYR A 219 11.45 12.09 0.83
C TYR A 219 11.72 12.35 2.30
N ILE A 220 11.08 11.57 3.18
CA ILE A 220 11.23 11.67 4.63
C ILE A 220 11.74 10.32 5.14
N SER A 221 12.94 10.31 5.68
CA SER A 221 13.59 9.10 6.19
C SER A 221 14.30 9.36 7.52
N GLU A 222 14.32 8.34 8.37
CA GLU A 222 15.18 8.35 9.54
C GLU A 222 16.61 7.98 9.13
N LYS A 223 17.62 8.58 9.78
CA LYS A 223 19.01 8.33 9.43
C LYS A 223 19.35 6.85 9.65
N GLY A 224 19.77 6.17 8.59
CA GLY A 224 20.12 4.74 8.63
C GLY A 224 18.91 3.81 8.57
N SER A 225 17.70 4.33 8.35
CA SER A 225 16.52 3.54 8.00
C SER A 225 16.41 3.38 6.49
N ASN A 226 16.05 2.18 6.05
CA ASN A 226 15.71 1.89 4.66
C ASN A 226 14.22 2.16 4.36
N GLU A 227 13.45 2.51 5.40
CA GLU A 227 12.04 2.82 5.28
C GLU A 227 11.83 4.34 5.18
N PHE A 228 10.96 4.76 4.27
CA PHE A 228 10.74 6.18 3.99
C PHE A 228 9.28 6.48 3.68
N ILE A 229 8.98 7.77 3.73
CA ILE A 229 7.72 8.36 3.29
C ILE A 229 8.03 9.24 2.08
N THR A 230 7.18 9.18 1.05
CA THR A 230 7.17 10.19 -0.01
C THR A 230 5.92 11.05 0.11
N ILE A 231 6.06 12.35 -0.17
CA ILE A 231 4.95 13.29 -0.25
C ILE A 231 5.14 14.14 -1.49
N ASP A 232 4.19 14.10 -2.42
CA ASP A 232 4.14 15.02 -3.55
C ASP A 232 3.34 16.25 -3.16
N ALA A 233 3.87 17.43 -3.44
CA ALA A 233 3.15 18.68 -3.24
C ALA A 233 3.18 19.53 -4.51
N ASP A 234 2.01 20.00 -4.94
CA ASP A 234 1.89 20.85 -6.11
C ASP A 234 2.63 22.17 -5.87
N PRO A 235 3.57 22.55 -6.75
CA PRO A 235 4.41 23.72 -6.51
C PRO A 235 3.64 25.04 -6.59
N LYS A 236 2.49 25.09 -7.25
CA LYS A 236 1.65 26.27 -7.43
C LYS A 236 0.61 26.38 -6.32
N THR A 237 -0.15 25.32 -6.07
CA THR A 237 -1.24 25.34 -5.07
C THR A 237 -0.74 25.07 -3.65
N LYS A 238 0.46 24.50 -3.51
CA LYS A 238 1.02 24.03 -2.22
C LYS A 238 0.10 23.04 -1.52
N LEU A 239 -0.68 22.27 -2.28
CA LEU A 239 -1.49 21.17 -1.77
C LEU A 239 -0.73 19.85 -1.97
N VAL A 240 -0.82 18.97 -1.00
CA VAL A 240 -0.33 17.60 -1.11
C VAL A 240 -1.17 16.88 -2.17
N THR A 241 -0.52 16.22 -3.11
CA THR A 241 -1.19 15.53 -4.21
C THR A 241 -1.12 14.02 -4.04
N ALA A 242 -0.02 13.53 -3.46
CA ALA A 242 0.17 12.12 -3.16
C ALA A 242 1.01 11.93 -1.88
N TYR A 243 0.83 10.78 -1.25
CA TYR A 243 1.54 10.34 -0.06
C TYR A 243 1.81 8.84 -0.20
N VAL A 244 3.04 8.39 0.05
CA VAL A 244 3.38 6.97 0.15
C VAL A 244 4.16 6.72 1.42
N ASN A 245 3.86 5.65 2.14
CA ASN A 245 4.56 5.25 3.35
C ASN A 245 4.84 3.74 3.34
N THR A 246 6.12 3.39 3.44
CA THR A 246 6.57 1.99 3.51
C THR A 246 6.79 1.49 4.93
N GLN A 247 6.81 2.36 5.95
CA GLN A 247 7.05 2.08 7.37
C GLN A 247 5.80 1.51 8.08
N LEU A 248 4.61 2.00 7.71
CA LEU A 248 3.38 1.79 8.50
C LEU A 248 2.92 0.34 8.60
N LEU A 249 3.38 -0.54 7.71
CA LEU A 249 2.91 -1.92 7.64
C LEU A 249 3.90 -2.91 8.24
N THR A 250 5.21 -2.66 8.20
CA THR A 250 6.24 -3.49 8.83
C THR A 250 6.14 -3.49 10.36
N ASP A 251 5.74 -2.35 10.96
CA ASP A 251 5.63 -2.19 12.42
C ASP A 251 4.34 -2.75 13.03
N LYS A 252 3.24 -2.82 12.25
CA LYS A 252 1.95 -3.28 12.76
C LYS A 252 1.88 -4.81 12.73
N LYS A 253 2.15 -5.45 13.88
CA LYS A 253 1.89 -6.89 14.17
C LYS A 253 0.42 -7.36 13.95
N GLN A 254 -0.46 -6.52 13.42
CA GLN A 254 -1.90 -6.74 13.39
C GLN A 254 -2.34 -7.90 12.45
N TYR A 255 -1.46 -8.38 11.57
CA TYR A 255 -1.78 -9.43 10.58
C TYR A 255 -1.03 -10.75 10.80
N ALA A 256 -0.48 -11.02 11.98
CA ALA A 256 0.04 -12.37 12.26
C ALA A 256 -1.15 -13.34 12.39
N PHE A 257 -1.43 -14.11 11.34
CA PHE A 257 -2.40 -15.20 11.31
C PHE A 257 -1.88 -16.38 12.15
N GLU A 258 -0.56 -16.64 12.13
CA GLU A 258 0.18 -17.64 12.92
C GLU A 258 1.64 -17.25 13.24
N LYS A 259 2.37 -18.12 13.97
CA LYS A 259 3.75 -17.90 14.46
C LYS A 259 4.81 -17.81 13.35
N ASN A 260 4.54 -18.36 12.16
CA ASN A 260 5.49 -18.45 11.05
C ASN A 260 5.26 -17.41 9.95
N ASP A 261 4.29 -16.52 10.13
CA ASP A 261 3.93 -15.55 9.13
C ASP A 261 5.00 -14.47 9.05
N ARG A 262 5.43 -14.19 7.83
CA ARG A 262 6.34 -13.09 7.56
C ARG A 262 5.68 -12.15 6.56
N GLN A 263 5.40 -10.92 6.99
CA GLN A 263 5.19 -9.86 6.02
C GLN A 263 6.52 -9.60 5.30
N THR A 264 6.47 -9.64 3.97
CA THR A 264 7.66 -9.54 3.12
C THR A 264 7.81 -8.15 2.49
N MET A 265 6.70 -7.45 2.28
CA MET A 265 6.65 -6.08 1.76
C MET A 265 5.30 -5.44 2.05
N GLY A 266 5.24 -4.11 2.04
CA GLY A 266 3.99 -3.37 2.13
C GLY A 266 4.16 -1.90 1.75
N LYS A 267 3.05 -1.29 1.33
CA LYS A 267 2.96 0.12 0.97
C LYS A 267 1.57 0.66 1.33
N VAL A 268 1.53 1.83 1.97
CA VAL A 268 0.33 2.67 2.06
C VAL A 268 0.51 3.82 1.08
N ALA A 269 -0.38 3.96 0.10
CA ALA A 269 -0.37 5.06 -0.86
C ALA A 269 -1.70 5.80 -0.84
N MET A 270 -1.67 7.13 -0.93
CA MET A 270 -2.88 7.95 -0.92
C MET A 270 -2.75 9.09 -1.91
N ASN A 271 -3.75 9.26 -2.76
CA ASN A 271 -3.83 10.35 -3.72
C ASN A 271 -4.97 11.31 -3.38
N PHE A 272 -4.81 12.56 -3.81
CA PHE A 272 -5.77 13.62 -3.59
C PHE A 272 -6.28 14.20 -4.91
N VAL A 273 -7.57 14.48 -4.97
CA VAL A 273 -8.09 15.45 -5.94
C VAL A 273 -7.66 16.85 -5.47
N THR A 274 -7.05 17.65 -6.35
CA THR A 274 -6.34 18.89 -5.97
C THR A 274 -7.04 20.18 -6.40
N ALA A 275 -8.32 20.10 -6.78
CA ALA A 275 -9.12 21.29 -7.04
C ALA A 275 -9.42 22.03 -5.73
N ALA A 276 -9.23 23.36 -5.68
CA ALA A 276 -9.27 24.14 -4.43
C ALA A 276 -10.59 24.01 -3.65
N ASP A 277 -11.73 23.91 -4.33
CA ASP A 277 -13.04 23.72 -3.71
C ASP A 277 -13.40 22.24 -3.47
N ASP A 278 -12.54 21.33 -3.95
CA ASP A 278 -12.78 19.90 -4.04
C ASP A 278 -11.54 19.08 -3.67
N TYR A 279 -10.84 19.52 -2.62
CA TYR A 279 -9.67 18.82 -2.11
C TYR A 279 -10.08 17.64 -1.24
N PHE A 280 -9.98 16.40 -1.71
CA PHE A 280 -10.41 15.20 -0.98
C PHE A 280 -9.56 13.97 -1.34
N VAL A 281 -9.67 12.89 -0.55
CA VAL A 281 -8.96 11.63 -0.83
C VAL A 281 -9.60 10.96 -2.04
N ASP A 282 -8.88 10.89 -3.15
CA ASP A 282 -9.34 10.17 -4.33
C ASP A 282 -9.32 8.66 -4.04
N ASP A 283 -8.14 8.18 -3.68
CA ASP A 283 -7.92 6.81 -3.22
C ASP A 283 -6.86 6.77 -2.11
N LEU A 284 -7.06 5.81 -1.21
CA LEU A 284 -6.07 5.31 -0.28
C LEU A 284 -5.93 3.81 -0.57
N SER A 285 -4.79 3.41 -1.09
CA SER A 285 -4.37 2.03 -1.30
C SER A 285 -3.52 1.55 -0.13
N VAL A 286 -3.82 0.38 0.39
CA VAL A 286 -2.97 -0.34 1.33
C VAL A 286 -2.71 -1.72 0.76
N GLU A 287 -1.46 -1.98 0.44
CA GLU A 287 -1.01 -3.19 -0.25
C GLU A 287 0.06 -3.87 0.60
N ALA A 288 -0.04 -5.19 0.75
CA ALA A 288 0.94 -5.98 1.48
C ALA A 288 1.08 -7.38 0.90
N LYS A 289 2.29 -7.94 1.01
CA LYS A 289 2.55 -9.34 0.67
C LYS A 289 3.08 -10.11 1.87
N PHE A 290 2.54 -11.30 2.08
CA PHE A 290 2.85 -12.18 3.19
C PHE A 290 3.35 -13.53 2.68
N LEU A 291 4.28 -14.12 3.41
CA LEU A 291 4.68 -15.51 3.27
C LEU A 291 4.10 -16.27 4.48
N ILE A 292 3.15 -17.17 4.20
CA ILE A 292 2.48 -18.02 5.19
C ILE A 292 2.58 -19.45 4.68
N ASP A 293 3.16 -20.34 5.49
CA ASP A 293 3.39 -21.75 5.11
C ASP A 293 4.01 -21.94 3.72
N GLN A 294 5.06 -21.15 3.43
CA GLN A 294 5.78 -21.14 2.13
C GLN A 294 4.92 -20.71 0.92
N LYS A 295 3.73 -20.16 1.14
CA LYS A 295 2.87 -19.62 0.10
C LYS A 295 2.76 -18.11 0.20
N ASN A 296 2.69 -17.47 -0.96
CA ASN A 296 2.57 -16.02 -1.07
C ASN A 296 1.10 -15.61 -1.06
N TYR A 297 0.78 -14.66 -0.19
CA TYR A 297 -0.51 -14.01 -0.10
C TYR A 297 -0.35 -12.53 -0.35
N GLU A 298 -1.29 -11.93 -1.07
CA GLU A 298 -1.31 -10.51 -1.34
C GLU A 298 -2.64 -9.94 -0.87
N THR A 299 -2.58 -8.86 -0.07
CA THR A 299 -3.74 -8.10 0.36
C THR A 299 -3.73 -6.73 -0.31
N GLU A 300 -4.87 -6.33 -0.84
CA GLU A 300 -5.08 -5.01 -1.44
C GLU A 300 -6.34 -4.41 -0.80
N SER A 301 -6.23 -3.21 -0.25
CA SER A 301 -7.34 -2.47 0.35
C SER A 301 -7.39 -1.07 -0.25
N PHE A 302 -8.47 -0.74 -0.94
CA PHE A 302 -8.72 0.56 -1.53
C PHE A 302 -9.85 1.26 -0.78
N ILE A 303 -9.59 2.49 -0.35
CA ILE A 303 -10.56 3.36 0.31
C ILE A 303 -10.71 4.61 -0.54
N LYS A 304 -11.91 4.86 -1.06
CA LYS A 304 -12.19 6.02 -1.93
C LYS A 304 -13.26 6.90 -1.29
N GLN A 305 -13.01 8.20 -1.19
CA GLN A 305 -14.02 9.09 -0.64
C GLN A 305 -15.17 9.29 -1.63
N LYS A 306 -16.41 9.05 -1.18
CA LYS A 306 -17.60 9.24 -2.01
C LYS A 306 -18.28 10.56 -1.72
N LYS A 307 -18.50 11.34 -2.77
CA LYS A 307 -19.49 12.42 -2.77
C LYS A 307 -20.87 11.80 -2.98
N MET A 308 -21.77 12.04 -2.04
CA MET A 308 -23.13 11.53 -2.10
C MET A 308 -24.12 12.68 -1.97
N THR A 309 -25.21 12.60 -2.72
CA THR A 309 -26.37 13.49 -2.57
C THR A 309 -27.16 13.11 -1.33
N LYS A 310 -27.95 14.03 -0.78
CA LYS A 310 -28.81 13.75 0.39
C LYS A 310 -29.73 12.54 0.19
N ASP A 311 -30.24 12.34 -1.02
CA ASP A 311 -31.11 11.20 -1.32
C ASP A 311 -30.34 9.88 -1.40
N GLN A 312 -29.09 9.92 -1.88
CA GLN A 312 -28.20 8.75 -1.82
C GLN A 312 -27.83 8.43 -0.36
N GLU A 313 -27.57 9.44 0.48
CA GLU A 313 -27.29 9.25 1.91
C GLU A 313 -28.48 8.62 2.64
N LYS A 314 -29.72 9.08 2.40
CA LYS A 314 -30.94 8.46 2.97
C LYS A 314 -31.09 6.99 2.55
N LYS A 315 -30.69 6.64 1.33
CA LYS A 315 -30.73 5.26 0.82
C LYS A 315 -29.64 4.36 1.40
N LEU A 316 -28.65 4.93 2.08
CA LEU A 316 -27.60 4.17 2.77
C LEU A 316 -27.98 3.75 4.19
N GLU A 317 -29.15 4.13 4.72
CA GLU A 317 -29.51 3.83 6.10
C GLU A 317 -29.43 2.31 6.38
N GLY A 318 -28.43 1.93 7.16
CA GLY A 318 -28.09 0.56 7.50
C GLY A 318 -27.37 0.49 8.84
N LYS A 319 -27.11 -0.74 9.27
CA LYS A 319 -26.67 -1.06 10.62
C LYS A 319 -25.29 -0.46 10.93
N GLY A 320 -25.14 0.11 12.12
CA GLY A 320 -23.85 0.61 12.63
C GLY A 320 -22.77 -0.48 12.66
N VAL A 321 -21.50 -0.12 12.95
CA VAL A 321 -20.37 -1.08 13.03
C VAL A 321 -20.70 -2.33 13.88
N VAL A 322 -21.44 -2.16 14.98
CA VAL A 322 -21.89 -3.28 15.83
C VAL A 322 -22.84 -4.22 15.09
N GLY A 323 -23.79 -3.69 14.32
CA GLY A 323 -24.73 -4.50 13.56
C GLY A 323 -24.10 -5.14 12.31
N PHE A 324 -23.12 -4.48 11.68
CA PHE A 324 -22.25 -5.11 10.68
C PHE A 324 -21.51 -6.32 11.29
N ALA A 325 -20.90 -6.14 12.45
CA ALA A 325 -20.22 -7.23 13.16
C ALA A 325 -21.16 -8.40 13.48
N MET A 326 -22.40 -8.12 13.90
CA MET A 326 -23.39 -9.16 14.17
C MET A 326 -23.85 -9.90 12.92
N ASP A 327 -24.11 -9.19 11.82
CA ASP A 327 -24.54 -9.82 10.57
C ASP A 327 -23.42 -10.67 9.96
N TYR A 328 -22.17 -10.20 10.02
CA TYR A 328 -20.99 -11.00 9.65
C TYR A 328 -20.92 -12.29 10.45
N VAL A 329 -21.09 -12.22 11.78
CA VAL A 329 -21.09 -13.41 12.65
C VAL A 329 -22.21 -14.37 12.27
N LYS A 330 -23.42 -13.88 12.00
CA LYS A 330 -24.53 -14.74 11.55
C LYS A 330 -24.26 -15.42 10.22
N GLN A 331 -23.69 -14.69 9.25
CA GLN A 331 -23.31 -15.26 7.96
C GLN A 331 -22.22 -16.31 8.13
N LEU A 332 -21.26 -16.05 9.03
CA LEU A 332 -20.21 -17.01 9.39
C LEU A 332 -20.80 -18.26 10.04
N ASP A 333 -21.69 -18.12 11.02
CA ASP A 333 -22.32 -19.25 11.71
C ASP A 333 -23.19 -20.08 10.76
N ALA A 334 -23.97 -19.43 9.90
CA ALA A 334 -24.78 -20.12 8.89
C ALA A 334 -23.91 -20.93 7.92
N TYR A 335 -22.79 -20.35 7.50
CA TYR A 335 -21.81 -21.03 6.67
C TYR A 335 -21.17 -22.24 7.38
N LEU A 336 -20.68 -22.06 8.61
CA LEU A 336 -20.07 -23.15 9.39
C LEU A 336 -21.03 -24.32 9.63
N ASN A 337 -22.34 -24.04 9.74
CA ASN A 337 -23.36 -25.07 9.88
C ASN A 337 -23.71 -25.76 8.56
N SER A 338 -23.48 -25.13 7.40
CA SER A 338 -23.67 -25.77 6.08
C SER A 338 -22.58 -26.79 5.71
N LEU A 339 -21.47 -26.81 6.45
CA LEU A 339 -20.37 -27.75 6.30
C LEU A 339 -20.50 -29.03 7.14
N LYS A 340 -21.52 -29.11 7.99
CA LYS A 340 -21.85 -30.28 8.82
C LYS A 340 -22.97 -31.07 8.16
#